data_AF-A0A6A6X6A0-F1
#
_entry.id   AF-A0A6A6X6A0-F1
#
_cell.length_a   1.000
_cell.length_b   1.000
_cell.length_c   1.000
_cell.angle_alpha   90.00
_cell.angle_beta   90.00
_cell.angle_gamma   90.00
#
_symmetry.space_group_name_H-M   'P 1'
#
loop_
_entity.id
_entity.type
_entity.pdbx_description
1 polymer ?
#
loop_
_entity_poly.entity_id
_entity_poly.type
_entity_poly.pdbx_seq_one_letter_code
_entity_poly.pdbx_strand_id
1 'polypeptide(L)'
;VIVNINALHSLPRYWGEDGLEWNPSRWIQTKPGNGPVHDREHIVMPEYGAYIPWGEGMRTCPGKKFSQVEHVAVIASTFCEHN
;
A
#
# COMPACT_ATOMS: atom_id res chain seq x y z
N VAL A 1 -19.97 4.42 -16.24
CA VAL A 1 -18.65 3.85 -16.59
C VAL A 1 -18.06 3.20 -15.35
N ILE A 2 -17.63 1.95 -15.44
CA ILE A 2 -16.95 1.21 -14.36
C ILE A 2 -15.50 1.03 -14.77
N VAL A 3 -14.57 1.41 -13.89
CA VAL A 3 -13.13 1.19 -14.10
C VAL A 3 -12.80 -0.22 -13.62
N ASN A 4 -12.05 -0.99 -14.41
CA ASN A 4 -11.52 -2.27 -13.97
C ASN A 4 -10.31 -2.01 -13.04
N ILE A 5 -10.58 -2.01 -11.73
CA ILE A 5 -9.58 -1.72 -10.69
C ILE A 5 -8.48 -2.78 -10.68
N ASN A 6 -8.83 -4.05 -10.90
CA ASN A 6 -7.85 -5.14 -10.91
C ASN A 6 -6.85 -4.97 -12.05
N ALA A 7 -7.34 -4.67 -13.26
CA ALA A 7 -6.47 -4.43 -14.41
C ALA A 7 -5.56 -3.21 -14.19
N LEU A 8 -6.06 -2.17 -13.53
CA LEU A 8 -5.28 -0.99 -13.17
C LEU A 8 -4.18 -1.31 -12.14
N HIS A 9 -4.49 -2.15 -11.14
CA HIS A 9 -3.54 -2.58 -10.10
C HIS A 9 -2.49 -3.59 -10.59
N SER A 10 -2.70 -4.18 -11.77
CA SER A 10 -1.75 -5.10 -12.40
C SER A 10 -1.13 -4.56 -13.69
N LEU A 11 -1.41 -3.31 -14.07
CA LEU A 11 -0.96 -2.76 -15.34
C LEU A 11 0.56 -2.54 -15.32
N PRO A 12 1.36 -3.18 -16.20
CA PRO A 12 2.83 -3.06 -16.15
C PRO A 12 3.35 -1.63 -16.30
N ARG A 13 2.57 -0.74 -16.94
CA ARG A 13 2.86 0.69 -17.02
C ARG A 13 3.08 1.35 -15.65
N TYR A 14 2.31 0.97 -14.64
CA TYR A 14 2.39 1.55 -13.30
C TYR A 14 3.20 0.68 -12.34
N TRP A 15 3.17 -0.64 -12.54
CA TRP A 15 3.67 -1.58 -11.54
C TRP A 15 4.95 -2.31 -11.94
N GLY A 16 5.39 -2.19 -13.19
CA GLY A 16 6.52 -2.92 -13.75
C GLY A 16 6.15 -4.34 -14.21
N GLU A 17 7.15 -5.09 -14.68
CA GLU A 17 6.98 -6.50 -15.02
C GLU A 17 6.67 -7.36 -13.79
N ASP A 18 7.14 -6.94 -12.61
CA ASP A 18 6.90 -7.58 -11.32
C ASP A 18 5.56 -7.17 -10.66
N GLY A 19 4.65 -6.53 -11.41
CA GLY A 19 3.39 -6.01 -10.86
C GLY A 19 2.43 -7.07 -10.31
N LEU A 20 2.64 -8.35 -10.64
CA LEU A 20 1.89 -9.48 -10.10
C LEU A 20 2.63 -10.22 -8.97
N GLU A 21 3.85 -9.80 -8.64
CA GLU A 21 4.62 -10.40 -7.56
C GLU A 21 4.32 -9.74 -6.21
N TRP A 22 4.41 -10.53 -5.14
CA TRP A 22 4.31 -9.99 -3.78
C TRP A 22 5.61 -9.29 -3.40
N ASN A 23 5.61 -7.95 -3.53
CA ASN A 23 6.76 -7.11 -3.20
C ASN A 23 6.34 -5.96 -2.24
N PRO A 24 6.28 -6.20 -0.92
CA PRO A 24 5.92 -5.17 0.07
C PRO A 24 6.88 -3.97 0.07
N SER A 25 8.15 -4.21 -0.22
CA SER A 25 9.19 -3.18 -0.21
C SER A 25 8.95 -2.08 -1.24
N ARG A 26 8.13 -2.28 -2.28
CA ARG A 26 7.79 -1.21 -3.25
C ARG A 26 7.11 -0.01 -2.61
N TRP A 27 6.48 -0.20 -1.46
CA TRP A 27 5.74 0.83 -0.73
C TRP A 27 6.60 1.57 0.29
N ILE A 28 7.85 1.15 0.50
CA ILE A 28 8.72 1.67 1.56
C ILE A 28 9.99 2.20 0.91
N GLN A 29 10.30 3.47 1.15
CA GLN A 29 11.57 4.05 0.72
C GLN A 29 12.33 4.55 1.95
N THR A 30 13.60 4.17 2.03
CA THR A 30 14.51 4.63 3.08
C THR A 30 15.38 5.76 2.54
N LYS A 31 15.34 6.94 3.17
CA LYS A 31 16.23 8.05 2.80
C LYS A 31 17.66 7.78 3.27
N PRO A 32 18.69 8.12 2.48
CA PRO A 32 20.08 8.02 2.94
C PRO A 32 20.33 8.97 4.11
N GLY A 33 21.14 8.56 5.08
CA GLY A 33 21.50 9.39 6.23
C GLY A 33 22.01 8.60 7.43
N ASN A 34 22.53 9.33 8.42
CA ASN A 34 22.94 8.77 9.70
C ASN A 34 21.73 8.69 10.64
N GLY A 35 21.60 7.59 11.37
CA GLY A 35 20.49 7.35 12.32
C GLY A 35 19.77 6.03 12.07
N PRO A 36 18.88 5.61 13.00
CA PRO A 36 18.12 4.38 12.87
C PRO A 36 17.33 4.32 11.56
N VAL A 37 17.17 3.12 11.00
CA VAL A 37 16.48 2.93 9.70
C VAL A 37 15.01 3.36 9.80
N HIS A 38 14.33 3.02 10.90
CA HIS A 38 12.91 3.32 11.12
C HIS A 38 12.58 4.82 11.11
N ASP A 39 13.54 5.69 11.47
CA ASP A 39 13.35 7.15 11.42
C ASP A 39 13.49 7.73 10.01
N ARG A 40 14.02 6.94 9.07
CA ARG A 40 14.33 7.35 7.69
C ARG A 40 13.42 6.70 6.65
N GLU A 41 12.49 5.86 7.09
CA GLU A 41 11.50 5.21 6.24
C GLU A 41 10.28 6.10 6.03
N HIS A 42 9.80 6.15 4.79
CA HIS A 42 8.53 6.77 4.46
C HIS A 42 7.76 5.91 3.45
N ILE A 43 6.43 6.00 3.51
CA ILE A 43 5.55 5.28 2.59
C ILE A 43 5.53 6.00 1.25
N VAL A 44 5.79 5.25 0.18
CA VAL A 44 5.73 5.73 -1.19
C VAL A 44 4.27 5.74 -1.64
N MET A 45 3.79 6.90 -2.07
CA MET A 45 2.49 7.02 -2.74
C MET A 45 2.70 6.81 -4.25
N PRO A 46 1.90 5.93 -4.89
CA PRO A 46 2.00 5.70 -6.33
C PRO A 46 1.44 6.88 -7.11
N GLU A 47 1.58 6.84 -8.44
CA GLU A 47 0.97 7.84 -9.32
C GLU A 47 -0.54 7.97 -9.04
N TYR A 48 -1.05 9.19 -9.13
CA TYR A 48 -2.46 9.48 -8.88
C TYR A 48 -3.36 8.59 -9.75
N GLY A 49 -4.32 7.91 -9.12
CA GLY A 49 -5.22 6.99 -9.80
C GLY A 49 -4.60 5.64 -10.19
N ALA A 50 -3.31 5.36 -9.94
CA ALA A 50 -2.72 4.05 -10.19
C ALA A 50 -3.16 3.01 -9.14
N TYR A 51 -3.45 3.44 -7.92
CA TYR A 51 -3.84 2.58 -6.80
C TYR A 51 -5.07 3.10 -6.05
N ILE A 52 -6.23 2.54 -6.37
CA ILE A 52 -7.55 2.91 -5.82
C ILE A 52 -8.30 1.72 -5.17
N PRO A 53 -7.70 0.99 -4.21
CA PRO A 53 -8.30 -0.21 -3.60
C PRO A 53 -9.60 0.03 -2.83
N TRP A 54 -9.84 1.26 -2.37
CA TRP A 54 -11.10 1.68 -1.75
C TRP A 54 -11.95 2.54 -2.69
N GLY A 55 -11.62 2.61 -3.98
CA GLY A 55 -12.14 3.63 -4.88
C GLY A 55 -11.56 5.02 -4.60
N GLU A 56 -12.11 6.03 -5.25
CA GLU A 56 -11.60 7.41 -5.21
C GLU A 56 -12.73 8.45 -5.34
N GLY A 57 -12.43 9.68 -4.91
CA GLY A 57 -13.36 10.83 -4.94
C GLY A 57 -14.57 10.59 -4.05
N MET A 58 -15.74 11.05 -4.53
CA MET A 58 -17.02 10.90 -3.81
C MET A 58 -17.46 9.45 -3.60
N ARG A 59 -16.86 8.49 -4.33
CA ARG A 59 -17.16 7.06 -4.23
C ARG A 59 -16.09 6.27 -3.47
N THR A 60 -15.19 6.95 -2.75
CA THR A 60 -14.24 6.29 -1.87
C THR A 60 -14.99 5.57 -0.75
N CYS A 61 -14.62 4.33 -0.46
CA CYS A 61 -15.20 3.55 0.63
C CYS A 61 -15.02 4.29 1.97
N PRO A 62 -16.11 4.56 2.71
CA PRO A 62 -16.02 5.25 4.00
C PRO A 62 -15.25 4.44 5.05
N GLY A 63 -15.15 3.12 4.87
CA GLY A 63 -14.39 2.20 5.72
C GLY A 63 -12.88 2.19 5.48
N LYS A 64 -12.33 3.03 4.59
CA LYS A 64 -10.89 3.05 4.27
C LYS A 64 -10.02 3.14 5.53
N LYS A 65 -10.25 4.15 6.38
CA LYS A 65 -9.45 4.33 7.60
C LYS A 65 -9.66 3.21 8.61
N PHE A 66 -10.90 2.75 8.77
CA PHE A 66 -11.24 1.67 9.68
C PHE A 66 -10.48 0.38 9.30
N SER A 67 -10.61 -0.06 8.05
CA SER A 67 -9.94 -1.27 7.55
C SER A 67 -8.41 -1.18 7.61
N GLN A 68 -7.82 -0.01 7.39
CA GLN A 68 -6.37 0.18 7.54
C GLN A 68 -5.91 -0.02 8.98
N VAL A 69 -6.61 0.57 9.96
CA VAL A 69 -6.26 0.43 11.39
C VAL A 69 -6.47 -1.01 11.85
N GLU A 70 -7.60 -1.61 11.49
CA GLU A 70 -7.92 -3.01 11.83
C GLU A 70 -6.86 -3.96 11.27
N HIS A 71 -6.46 -3.80 10.00
CA HIS A 71 -5.42 -4.64 9.40
C HIS A 71 -4.09 -4.54 10.16
N VAL A 72 -3.63 -3.32 10.50
CA VAL A 72 -2.39 -3.14 11.26
C VAL A 72 -2.50 -3.77 12.65
N ALA A 73 -3.63 -3.60 13.33
CA ALA A 73 -3.85 -4.19 14.65
C ALA A 73 -3.79 -5.72 14.58
N VAL A 74 -4.47 -6.35 13.61
CA VAL A 74 -4.46 -7.81 13.43
C VAL A 74 -3.04 -8.33 13.17
N ILE A 75 -2.29 -7.69 12.27
CA ILE A 75 -0.91 -8.08 11.95
C ILE A 75 0.00 -7.93 13.18
N ALA A 76 -0.08 -6.80 13.89
CA ALA A 76 0.73 -6.55 15.08
C ALA A 76 0.40 -7.54 16.22
N SER A 77 -0.89 -7.81 16.48
CA SER A 77 -1.32 -8.80 17.47
C SER A 77 -0.86 -10.20 17.12
N THR A 78 -0.99 -10.61 15.85
CA THR A 78 -0.56 -11.93 15.37
C THR A 78 0.94 -12.13 15.61
N PHE A 79 1.76 -11.14 15.25
CA PHE A 79 3.21 -11.22 15.48
C PHE A 79 3.62 -11.06 16.94
N CYS A 80 2.84 -10.37 17.78
CA CYS A 80 3.13 -10.27 19.21
C CYS A 80 2.92 -11.61 19.92
N GLU A 81 1.87 -12.35 19.56
CA GLU A 81 1.51 -13.62 20.20
C GLU A 81 2.31 -14.82 19.70
N HIS A 82 2.85 -14.77 18.48
CA HIS A 82 3.51 -15.90 17.80
C HIS A 82 4.99 -15.66 17.47
N ASN A 83 5.65 -14.70 18.15
CA ASN A 83 7.12 -14.57 18.20
C ASN A 83 7.69 -15.19 19.47
#